data_AF-W9T740-F1
#
_entry.id   AF-W9T740-F1
#
_cell.length_a   1.000
_cell.length_b   1.000
_cell.length_c   1.000
_cell.angle_alpha   90.00
_cell.angle_beta   90.00
_cell.angle_gamma   90.00
#
_symmetry.space_group_name_H-M   'P 1'
#
loop_
_entity.id
_entity.type
_entity.pdbx_description
1 polymer ?
#
loop_
_entity_poly.entity_id
_entity_poly.type
_entity_poly.pdbx_seq_one_letter_code
_entity_poly.pdbx_strand_id
1 'polypeptide(L)'
;MEAQRANYNASKEAKIATLLEKDALKRAQLQDELSALREELKTRRTNRIQQLSEAISIADSLGIRTPTSPSTMTAATHGGTQVIRTEVTNQETPLYFMGTEALIAERDALANRKSDDFVEPRIAEIQSELAMLKNNREVEILKEREGEDLYLANLAQLREEAARLKGIKLDTERLRLVRLDQPALESLKPVKPKKAMILALGLVLGGMLGVFIALVRSLMARSAEQ
;
A
#
# COMPACT_ATOMS: atom_id res chain seq x y z
N MET A 1 -19.69 7.00 9.66
CA MET A 1 -18.94 6.00 10.46
C MET A 1 -18.52 4.83 9.58
N GLU A 2 -19.45 4.18 8.88
CA GLU A 2 -19.15 3.04 7.98
C GLU A 2 -18.14 3.37 6.88
N ALA A 3 -18.28 4.50 6.19
CA ALA A 3 -17.30 4.93 5.16
C ALA A 3 -15.86 5.08 5.71
N GLN A 4 -15.71 5.54 6.95
CA GLN A 4 -14.39 5.71 7.58
C GLN A 4 -13.78 4.36 8.00
N ARG A 5 -14.61 3.43 8.50
CA ARG A 5 -14.19 2.05 8.76
C ARG A 5 -13.77 1.33 7.47
N ALA A 6 -14.54 1.49 6.39
CA ALA A 6 -14.22 0.94 5.09
C ALA A 6 -12.87 1.49 4.57
N ASN A 7 -12.66 2.80 4.65
CA ASN A 7 -11.39 3.42 4.26
C ASN A 7 -10.20 2.92 5.11
N TYR A 8 -10.39 2.80 6.42
CA TYR A 8 -9.37 2.26 7.31
C TYR A 8 -9.03 0.82 6.95
N ASN A 9 -10.02 -0.04 6.76
CA ASN A 9 -9.83 -1.44 6.38
C ASN A 9 -9.12 -1.56 5.04
N ALA A 10 -9.52 -0.78 4.04
CA ALA A 10 -8.83 -0.73 2.75
C ALA A 10 -7.36 -0.28 2.90
N SER A 11 -7.09 0.73 3.73
CA SER A 11 -5.71 1.19 3.97
C SER A 11 -4.87 0.15 4.74
N LYS A 12 -5.49 -0.58 5.67
CA LYS A 12 -4.87 -1.66 6.44
C LYS A 12 -4.53 -2.84 5.53
N GLU A 13 -5.47 -3.27 4.69
CA GLU A 13 -5.26 -4.32 3.69
C GLU A 13 -4.16 -3.95 2.69
N ALA A 14 -4.18 -2.72 2.17
CA ALA A 14 -3.12 -2.21 1.31
C ALA A 14 -1.76 -2.23 2.03
N LYS A 15 -1.72 -1.84 3.31
CA LYS A 15 -0.49 -1.90 4.10
C LYS A 15 0.00 -3.33 4.29
N ILE A 16 -0.88 -4.27 4.61
CA ILE A 16 -0.55 -5.70 4.72
C ILE A 16 0.00 -6.22 3.39
N ALA A 17 -0.63 -5.90 2.26
CA ALA A 17 -0.16 -6.31 0.94
C ALA A 17 1.26 -5.78 0.66
N THR A 18 1.51 -4.49 0.92
CA THR A 18 2.85 -3.90 0.71
C THR A 18 3.93 -4.55 1.58
N LEU A 19 3.61 -4.92 2.82
CA LEU A 19 4.55 -5.62 3.71
C LEU A 19 4.84 -7.03 3.19
N LEU A 20 3.80 -7.77 2.76
CA LEU A 20 3.96 -9.11 2.20
C LEU A 20 4.76 -9.11 0.90
N GLU A 21 4.53 -8.15 0.01
CA GLU A 21 5.29 -7.97 -1.22
C GLU A 21 6.77 -7.69 -0.92
N LYS A 22 7.05 -6.79 0.03
CA LYS A 22 8.42 -6.50 0.47
C LYS A 22 9.10 -7.75 1.05
N ASP A 23 8.41 -8.52 1.88
CA ASP A 23 8.95 -9.76 2.45
C ASP A 23 9.18 -10.83 1.38
N ALA A 24 8.30 -10.92 0.38
CA ALA A 24 8.46 -11.86 -0.73
C ALA A 24 9.67 -11.50 -1.59
N LEU A 25 9.83 -10.22 -1.93
CA LEU A 25 11.01 -9.73 -2.65
C LEU A 25 12.30 -9.99 -1.87
N LYS A 26 12.32 -9.65 -0.57
CA LYS A 26 13.52 -9.87 0.25
C LYS A 26 13.86 -11.36 0.38
N ARG A 27 12.86 -12.23 0.51
CA ARG A 27 13.06 -13.69 0.52
C ARG A 27 13.66 -14.18 -0.79
N ALA A 28 13.15 -13.72 -1.94
CA ALA A 28 13.70 -14.09 -3.24
C ALA A 28 15.17 -13.65 -3.37
N GLN A 29 15.48 -12.40 -3.03
CA GLN A 29 16.86 -11.88 -3.06
C GLN A 29 17.82 -12.68 -2.18
N LEU A 30 17.40 -13.03 -0.96
CA LEU A 30 18.22 -13.82 -0.04
C LEU A 30 18.40 -15.27 -0.52
N GLN A 31 17.40 -15.85 -1.19
CA GLN A 31 17.52 -17.18 -1.80
C GLN A 31 18.48 -17.16 -2.99
N ASP A 32 18.42 -16.13 -3.82
CA ASP A 32 19.34 -15.93 -4.93
C ASP A 32 20.77 -15.77 -4.42
N GLU A 33 20.99 -14.91 -3.42
CA GLU A 33 22.30 -14.71 -2.76
C GLU A 33 22.84 -16.02 -2.19
N LEU A 34 22.01 -16.78 -1.49
CA LEU A 34 22.40 -18.06 -0.90
C LEU A 34 22.77 -19.10 -1.96
N SER A 35 22.04 -19.14 -3.08
CA SER A 35 22.35 -20.06 -4.18
C SER A 35 23.69 -19.70 -4.85
N ALA A 36 23.93 -18.41 -5.07
CA ALA A 36 25.18 -17.91 -5.64
C ALA A 36 26.38 -18.20 -4.73
N LEU A 37 26.25 -17.94 -3.43
CA LEU A 37 27.32 -18.24 -2.46
C LEU A 37 27.67 -19.74 -2.43
N ARG A 38 26.66 -20.61 -2.48
CA ARG A 38 26.89 -22.07 -2.52
C ARG A 38 27.60 -22.51 -3.80
N GLU A 39 27.23 -21.92 -4.94
CA GLU A 39 27.89 -22.20 -6.20
C GLU A 39 29.35 -21.71 -6.21
N GLU A 40 29.59 -20.52 -5.65
CA GLU A 40 30.93 -19.97 -5.48
C GLU A 40 31.79 -20.91 -4.61
N LEU A 41 31.28 -21.32 -3.44
CA LEU A 41 32.00 -22.24 -2.55
C LEU A 41 32.30 -23.57 -3.22
N LYS A 42 31.35 -24.12 -3.98
CA LYS A 42 31.56 -25.34 -4.77
C LYS A 42 32.69 -25.15 -5.79
N THR A 43 32.70 -24.01 -6.49
CA THR A 43 33.74 -23.67 -7.47
C THR A 43 35.10 -23.49 -6.81
N ARG A 44 35.16 -22.81 -5.66
CA ARG A 44 36.39 -22.70 -4.85
C ARG A 44 36.91 -24.07 -4.43
N ARG A 45 36.03 -24.96 -3.98
CA ARG A 45 36.39 -26.34 -3.62
C ARG A 45 36.93 -27.12 -4.81
N THR A 46 36.29 -27.05 -5.98
CA THR A 46 36.78 -27.76 -7.18
C THR A 46 38.12 -27.22 -7.65
N ASN A 47 38.32 -25.90 -7.62
CA ASN A 47 39.59 -25.28 -7.97
C ASN A 47 40.69 -25.72 -6.99
N ARG A 48 40.41 -25.78 -5.69
CA ARG A 48 41.35 -26.27 -4.69
C ARG A 48 41.72 -27.73 -4.92
N ILE A 49 40.75 -28.59 -5.27
CA ILE A 49 41.01 -30.00 -5.61
C ILE A 49 41.94 -30.10 -6.84
N GLN A 50 41.73 -29.27 -7.86
CA GLN A 50 42.61 -29.24 -9.04
C GLN A 50 44.04 -28.82 -8.68
N GLN A 51 44.21 -27.74 -7.90
CA GLN A 51 45.51 -27.31 -7.41
C GLN A 51 46.22 -28.40 -6.59
N LEU A 52 45.49 -29.10 -5.72
CA LEU A 52 46.02 -30.23 -4.97
C LEU A 52 46.42 -31.37 -5.89
N SER A 53 45.64 -31.67 -6.94
CA SER A 53 45.97 -32.73 -7.89
C SER A 53 47.26 -32.44 -8.69
N GLU A 54 47.46 -31.18 -9.09
CA GLU A 54 48.70 -30.74 -9.73
C GLU A 54 49.88 -30.84 -8.78
N ALA A 55 49.72 -30.35 -7.55
CA ALA A 55 50.76 -30.43 -6.52
C ALA A 55 51.15 -31.88 -6.17
N ILE A 56 50.18 -32.80 -6.10
CA ILE A 56 50.41 -34.24 -5.91
C ILE A 56 51.26 -34.78 -7.06
N SER A 57 50.90 -34.47 -8.32
CA SER A 57 51.64 -34.96 -9.49
C SER A 57 53.10 -34.48 -9.51
N ILE A 58 53.35 -33.23 -9.12
CA ILE A 58 54.69 -32.65 -9.01
C ILE A 58 55.44 -33.33 -7.86
N ALA A 59 54.84 -33.46 -6.69
CA ALA A 59 55.46 -34.08 -5.52
C ALA A 59 55.80 -35.56 -5.77
N ASP A 60 54.93 -36.31 -6.47
CA ASP A 60 55.19 -37.69 -6.90
C ASP A 60 56.39 -37.76 -7.86
N SER A 61 56.47 -36.83 -8.83
CA SER A 61 57.61 -36.76 -9.77
C SER A 61 58.93 -36.42 -9.08
N LEU A 62 58.88 -35.66 -7.98
CA LEU A 62 60.03 -35.29 -7.15
C LEU A 62 60.33 -36.32 -6.04
N GLY A 63 59.48 -37.33 -5.85
CA GLY A 63 59.64 -38.34 -4.79
C GLY A 63 59.40 -37.82 -3.37
N ILE A 64 58.70 -36.69 -3.20
CA ILE A 64 58.44 -36.07 -1.90
C ILE A 64 57.19 -36.71 -1.28
N ARG A 65 57.39 -37.69 -0.39
CA ARG A 65 56.27 -38.38 0.29
C ARG A 65 55.79 -37.66 1.54
N THR A 66 56.73 -37.21 2.37
CA THR A 66 56.46 -36.54 3.65
C THR A 66 56.64 -35.03 3.54
N PRO A 67 56.03 -34.22 4.42
CA PRO A 67 56.25 -32.79 4.47
C PRO A 67 57.74 -32.46 4.59
N THR A 68 58.26 -31.70 3.63
CA THR A 68 59.68 -31.40 3.49
C THR A 68 59.84 -29.91 3.19
N SER A 69 60.65 -29.21 3.98
CA SER A 69 61.01 -27.80 3.72
C SER A 69 62.24 -27.71 2.81
N PRO A 70 62.46 -26.59 2.08
CA PRO A 70 63.65 -26.37 1.27
C PRO A 70 64.98 -26.62 2.02
N SER A 71 65.06 -26.27 3.31
CA SER A 71 66.22 -26.60 4.15
C SER A 71 66.42 -28.09 4.38
N THR A 72 65.34 -28.86 4.56
CA THR A 72 65.43 -30.32 4.73
C THR A 72 65.73 -31.05 3.42
N MET A 73 65.29 -30.52 2.26
CA MET A 73 65.66 -31.06 0.95
C MET A 73 67.13 -30.83 0.62
N THR A 74 67.68 -29.64 0.94
CA THR A 74 69.11 -29.35 0.74
C THR A 74 70.00 -30.13 1.71
N ALA A 75 69.56 -30.28 2.96
CA ALA A 75 70.26 -31.10 3.97
C ALA A 75 70.21 -32.61 3.66
N ALA A 76 69.14 -33.12 3.05
CA ALA A 76 69.06 -34.54 2.64
C ALA A 76 70.06 -34.89 1.52
N THR A 77 70.41 -33.93 0.66
CA THR A 77 71.37 -34.11 -0.43
C THR A 77 72.83 -34.05 0.03
N HIS A 78 73.12 -33.35 1.13
CA HIS A 78 74.47 -33.14 1.66
C HIS A 78 74.50 -33.60 3.12
N GLY A 79 74.85 -34.86 3.37
CA GLY A 79 74.79 -35.50 4.70
C GLY A 79 75.71 -34.89 5.78
N GLY A 80 75.43 -33.67 6.22
CA GLY A 80 76.24 -32.96 7.20
C GLY A 80 75.55 -31.77 7.86
N THR A 81 75.54 -31.82 9.20
CA THR A 81 75.34 -30.74 10.20
C THR A 81 74.08 -29.88 10.05
N GLN A 82 73.12 -30.15 10.94
CA GLN A 82 71.88 -29.39 11.13
C GLN A 82 72.19 -27.99 11.72
N VAL A 83 72.46 -27.01 10.86
CA VAL A 83 72.55 -25.60 11.27
C VAL A 83 71.13 -25.04 11.30
N ILE A 84 70.63 -24.66 12.49
CA ILE A 84 69.32 -24.02 12.64
C ILE A 84 69.37 -22.65 11.96
N ARG A 85 68.78 -22.53 10.77
CA ARG A 85 68.56 -21.24 10.10
C ARG A 85 67.11 -20.84 10.31
N THR A 86 66.90 -19.68 10.91
CA THR A 86 65.57 -19.05 10.97
C THR A 86 65.18 -18.58 9.58
N GLU A 87 64.38 -19.38 8.88
CA GLU A 87 63.85 -19.04 7.56
C GLU A 87 62.90 -17.84 7.68
N VAL A 88 63.36 -16.67 7.22
CA VAL A 88 62.50 -15.50 6.99
C VAL A 88 61.97 -15.60 5.56
N THR A 89 61.07 -16.55 5.34
CA THR A 89 60.49 -16.77 4.02
C THR A 89 59.26 -15.87 3.86
N ASN A 90 59.43 -14.78 3.10
CA ASN A 90 58.35 -13.87 2.70
C ASN A 90 57.71 -14.27 1.34
N GLN A 91 57.91 -15.52 0.91
CA GLN A 91 57.38 -16.06 -0.35
C GLN A 91 56.45 -17.23 -0.05
N GLU A 92 55.34 -17.34 -0.78
CA GLU A 92 54.39 -18.45 -0.61
C GLU A 92 55.10 -19.78 -0.88
N THR A 93 55.09 -20.67 0.12
CA THR A 93 55.69 -21.99 -0.02
C THR A 93 54.85 -22.84 -0.98
N PRO A 94 55.42 -23.36 -2.08
CA PRO A 94 54.67 -24.19 -3.01
C PRO A 94 54.07 -25.44 -2.35
N LEU A 95 52.85 -25.81 -2.74
CA LEU A 95 52.08 -26.89 -2.10
C LEU A 95 52.76 -28.26 -2.17
N TYR A 96 53.55 -28.54 -3.22
CA TYR A 96 54.21 -29.83 -3.41
C TYR A 96 55.23 -30.18 -2.31
N PHE A 97 55.74 -29.18 -1.58
CA PHE A 97 56.63 -29.40 -0.43
C PHE A 97 55.93 -30.09 0.75
N MET A 98 54.59 -30.06 0.80
CA MET A 98 53.82 -30.71 1.87
C MET A 98 53.81 -32.25 1.77
N GLY A 99 54.26 -32.79 0.63
CA GLY A 99 54.35 -34.22 0.38
C GLY A 99 53.03 -34.85 -0.08
N THR A 100 53.14 -35.97 -0.79
CA THR A 100 52.00 -36.61 -1.45
C THR A 100 50.97 -37.15 -0.46
N GLU A 101 51.39 -37.70 0.68
CA GLU A 101 50.48 -38.25 1.69
C GLU A 101 49.55 -37.19 2.29
N ALA A 102 50.10 -36.02 2.64
CA ALA A 102 49.32 -34.93 3.21
C ALA A 102 48.36 -34.32 2.18
N LEU A 103 48.82 -34.12 0.95
CA LEU A 103 48.00 -33.56 -0.13
C LEU A 103 46.87 -34.50 -0.55
N ILE A 104 47.11 -35.81 -0.59
CA ILE A 104 46.08 -36.82 -0.85
C ILE A 104 45.04 -36.80 0.26
N ALA A 105 45.45 -36.76 1.53
CA ALA A 105 44.55 -36.67 2.65
C ALA A 105 43.67 -35.40 2.59
N GLU A 106 44.24 -34.24 2.26
CA GLU A 106 43.49 -32.99 2.11
C GLU A 106 42.49 -33.08 0.94
N ARG A 107 42.94 -33.58 -0.22
CA ARG A 107 42.08 -33.77 -1.39
C ARG A 107 40.90 -34.71 -1.10
N ASP A 108 41.16 -35.84 -0.45
CA ASP A 108 40.15 -36.84 -0.14
C ASP A 108 39.17 -36.30 0.93
N ALA A 109 39.65 -35.50 1.87
CA ALA A 109 38.79 -34.79 2.81
C ALA A 109 37.87 -33.76 2.11
N LEU A 110 38.39 -33.02 1.13
CA LEU A 110 37.58 -32.08 0.32
C LEU A 110 36.60 -32.80 -0.61
N ALA A 111 37.00 -33.94 -1.20
CA ALA A 111 36.15 -34.72 -2.09
C ALA A 111 34.97 -35.39 -1.35
N ASN A 112 35.20 -35.86 -0.13
CA ASN A 112 34.19 -36.53 0.70
C ASN A 112 33.27 -35.55 1.46
N ARG A 113 33.55 -34.24 1.40
CA ARG A 113 32.78 -33.23 2.11
C ARG A 113 31.39 -33.05 1.51
N LYS A 114 30.35 -33.07 2.36
CA LYS A 114 28.94 -32.95 1.95
C LYS A 114 28.45 -31.51 1.77
N SER A 115 28.93 -30.58 2.59
CA SER A 115 28.51 -29.16 2.56
C SER A 115 29.70 -28.26 2.87
N ASP A 116 29.74 -27.12 2.20
CA ASP A 116 30.73 -26.06 2.40
C ASP A 116 30.14 -24.86 3.18
N ASP A 117 28.88 -24.94 3.62
CA ASP A 117 28.15 -23.84 4.28
C ASP A 117 28.85 -23.32 5.55
N PHE A 118 29.71 -24.12 6.19
CA PHE A 118 30.45 -23.73 7.39
C PHE A 118 31.63 -22.79 7.12
N VAL A 119 32.06 -22.68 5.86
CA VAL A 119 33.22 -21.87 5.48
C VAL A 119 32.85 -20.38 5.45
N GLU A 120 31.61 -20.07 5.09
CA GLU A 120 31.13 -18.70 4.91
C GLU A 120 30.09 -18.34 5.99
N PRO A 121 30.42 -17.47 6.97
CA PRO A 121 29.48 -17.07 8.02
C PRO A 121 28.22 -16.42 7.47
N ARG A 122 28.31 -15.76 6.30
CA ARG A 122 27.17 -15.10 5.64
C ARG A 122 26.01 -16.05 5.36
N ILE A 123 26.27 -17.34 5.09
CA ILE A 123 25.20 -18.32 4.83
C ILE A 123 24.33 -18.53 6.07
N ALA A 124 24.93 -18.58 7.26
CA ALA A 124 24.20 -18.71 8.52
C ALA A 124 23.36 -17.45 8.80
N GLU A 125 23.90 -16.27 8.53
CA GLU A 125 23.16 -15.01 8.62
C GLU A 125 21.93 -15.01 7.70
N ILE A 126 22.11 -15.34 6.41
CA ILE A 126 21.00 -15.41 5.44
C ILE A 126 19.93 -16.41 5.90
N GLN A 127 20.32 -17.57 6.42
CA GLN A 127 19.38 -18.56 6.95
C GLN A 127 18.59 -17.99 8.13
N SER A 128 19.23 -17.22 9.02
CA SER A 128 18.56 -16.54 10.12
C SER A 128 17.59 -15.47 9.63
N GLU A 129 17.98 -14.65 8.65
CA GLU A 129 17.12 -13.63 8.04
C GLU A 129 15.90 -14.27 7.36
N LEU A 130 16.10 -15.36 6.61
CA LEU A 130 15.01 -16.13 5.99
C LEU A 130 14.06 -16.72 7.04
N ALA A 131 14.58 -17.17 8.18
CA ALA A 131 13.74 -17.66 9.28
C ALA A 131 12.89 -16.55 9.90
N MET A 132 13.45 -15.35 10.07
CA MET A 132 12.73 -14.17 10.57
C MET A 132 11.66 -13.69 9.59
N LEU A 133 11.90 -13.79 8.29
CA LEU A 133 10.94 -13.40 7.24
C LEU A 133 9.78 -14.39 7.04
N LYS A 134 9.82 -15.59 7.64
CA LYS A 134 8.70 -16.54 7.56
C LYS A 134 7.45 -16.01 8.26
N ASN A 135 7.63 -15.37 9.43
CA ASN A 135 6.54 -14.87 10.25
C ASN A 135 6.72 -13.37 10.47
N ASN A 136 6.02 -12.56 9.66
CA ASN A 136 6.03 -11.11 9.86
C ASN A 136 5.09 -10.73 11.01
N ARG A 137 5.68 -10.43 12.16
CA ARG A 137 4.95 -10.03 13.37
C ARG A 137 4.11 -8.76 13.16
N GLU A 138 4.54 -7.83 12.30
CA GLU A 138 3.74 -6.63 12.00
C GLU A 138 2.44 -7.00 11.29
N VAL A 139 2.51 -7.94 10.34
CA VAL A 139 1.32 -8.43 9.62
C VAL A 139 0.39 -9.20 10.57
N GLU A 140 0.94 -10.02 11.47
CA GLU A 140 0.15 -10.69 12.51
C GLU A 140 -0.58 -9.69 13.39
N ILE A 141 0.12 -8.70 13.94
CA ILE A 141 -0.47 -7.65 14.77
C ILE A 141 -1.55 -6.88 13.99
N LEU A 142 -1.33 -6.56 12.71
CA LEU A 142 -2.32 -5.85 11.89
C LEU A 142 -3.57 -6.70 11.62
N LYS A 143 -3.43 -8.03 11.54
CA LYS A 143 -4.55 -8.96 11.34
C LYS A 143 -5.32 -9.23 12.65
N GLU A 144 -4.62 -9.37 13.76
CA GLU A 144 -5.18 -9.70 15.07
C GLU A 144 -5.64 -8.47 15.87
N ARG A 145 -5.35 -7.26 15.39
CA ARG A 145 -5.70 -6.01 16.08
C ARG A 145 -7.20 -5.91 16.36
N GLU A 146 -7.54 -6.00 17.64
CA GLU A 146 -8.88 -5.71 18.14
C GLU A 146 -9.08 -4.20 18.38
N GLY A 147 -10.33 -3.74 18.34
CA GLY A 147 -10.64 -2.33 18.63
C GLY A 147 -10.18 -1.34 17.57
N GLU A 148 -10.31 -1.68 16.28
CA GLU A 148 -9.91 -0.86 15.12
C GLU A 148 -10.45 0.59 15.16
N ASP A 149 -11.60 0.78 15.80
CA ASP A 149 -12.20 2.09 16.05
C ASP A 149 -11.23 3.06 16.76
N LEU A 150 -10.34 2.57 17.63
CA LEU A 150 -9.33 3.39 18.35
C LEU A 150 -8.30 4.03 17.40
N TYR A 151 -8.11 3.47 16.22
CA TYR A 151 -7.12 3.92 15.24
C TYR A 151 -7.74 4.85 14.19
N LEU A 152 -9.05 5.08 14.24
CA LEU A 152 -9.74 6.06 13.41
C LEU A 152 -9.48 7.46 13.99
N ALA A 153 -8.55 8.20 13.38
CA ALA A 153 -8.10 9.51 13.86
C ALA A 153 -9.24 10.50 14.22
N ASN A 154 -10.35 10.46 13.47
CA ASN A 154 -11.46 11.40 13.63
C ASN A 154 -12.69 10.78 14.30
N LEU A 155 -12.57 9.61 14.94
CA LEU A 155 -13.71 8.90 15.53
C LEU A 155 -14.44 9.74 16.60
N ALA A 156 -13.68 10.40 17.48
CA ALA A 156 -14.23 11.20 18.56
C ALA A 156 -15.06 12.37 18.02
N GLN A 157 -14.50 13.12 17.06
CA GLN A 157 -15.19 14.22 16.38
C GLN A 157 -16.46 13.73 15.65
N LEU A 158 -16.36 12.62 14.92
CA LEU A 158 -17.51 12.03 14.22
C LEU A 158 -18.60 11.53 15.18
N ARG A 159 -18.22 11.02 16.36
CA ARG A 159 -19.16 10.60 17.41
C ARG A 159 -19.84 11.81 18.05
N GLU A 160 -19.10 12.87 18.31
CA GLU A 160 -19.63 14.14 18.81
C GLU A 160 -20.63 14.75 17.83
N GLU A 161 -20.26 14.86 16.55
CA GLU A 161 -21.16 15.36 15.50
C GLU A 161 -22.41 14.50 15.36
N ALA A 162 -22.27 13.18 15.36
CA ALA A 162 -23.41 12.26 15.30
C ALA A 162 -24.33 12.40 16.52
N ALA A 163 -23.77 12.55 17.73
CA ALA A 163 -24.56 12.77 18.94
C ALA A 163 -25.27 14.13 18.91
N ARG A 164 -24.57 15.18 18.46
CA ARG A 164 -25.14 16.53 18.27
C ARG A 164 -26.31 16.48 17.30
N LEU A 165 -26.14 15.90 16.11
CA LEU A 165 -27.19 15.78 15.10
C LEU A 165 -28.40 14.98 15.59
N LYS A 166 -28.17 13.86 16.29
CA LYS A 166 -29.26 13.07 16.90
C LYS A 166 -29.99 13.81 18.02
N GLY A 167 -29.29 14.69 18.74
CA GLY A 167 -29.86 15.50 19.82
C GLY A 167 -30.75 16.65 19.33
N ILE A 168 -30.66 17.04 18.06
CA ILE A 168 -31.50 18.08 17.48
C ILE A 168 -32.92 17.52 17.33
N LYS A 169 -33.81 17.91 18.26
CA LYS A 169 -35.25 17.69 18.12
C LYS A 169 -35.82 18.73 17.17
N LEU A 170 -36.08 18.33 15.93
CA LEU A 170 -36.76 19.16 14.94
C LEU A 170 -38.25 19.24 15.29
N ASP A 171 -38.66 20.36 15.88
CA ASP A 171 -40.06 20.66 16.12
C ASP A 171 -40.69 21.19 14.81
N THR A 172 -41.16 20.27 13.97
CA THR A 172 -41.76 20.57 12.66
C THR A 172 -43.02 21.42 12.78
N GLU A 173 -43.64 21.51 13.95
CA GLU A 173 -44.85 22.30 14.20
C GLU A 173 -44.57 23.80 14.32
N ARG A 174 -43.37 24.20 14.76
CA ARG A 174 -42.96 25.61 14.87
C ARG A 174 -42.34 26.17 13.58
N LEU A 175 -42.09 25.31 12.61
CA LEU A 175 -41.47 25.67 11.33
C LEU A 175 -42.49 26.41 10.46
N ARG A 176 -42.56 27.74 10.63
CA ARG A 176 -43.34 28.63 9.76
C ARG A 176 -42.66 28.74 8.40
N LEU A 177 -43.02 27.84 7.49
CA LEU A 177 -42.55 27.81 6.09
C LEU A 177 -42.93 29.08 5.31
N VAL A 178 -44.03 29.74 5.69
CA VAL A 178 -44.52 30.96 5.06
C VAL A 178 -44.97 31.93 6.13
N ARG A 179 -44.50 33.17 6.04
CA ARG A 179 -45.02 34.32 6.80
C ARG A 179 -46.19 34.89 6.00
N LEU A 180 -47.42 34.64 6.43
CA LEU A 180 -48.59 35.32 5.85
C LEU A 180 -48.60 36.76 6.35
N ASP A 181 -48.15 37.69 5.50
CA ASP A 181 -48.21 39.13 5.80
C ASP A 181 -49.66 39.65 5.85
N GLN A 182 -50.59 39.00 5.12
CA GLN A 182 -52.01 39.28 5.21
C GLN A 182 -52.82 38.00 4.99
N PRO A 183 -53.72 37.60 5.91
CA PRO A 183 -54.65 36.51 5.65
C PRO A 183 -55.57 36.90 4.48
N ALA A 184 -55.97 35.93 3.67
CA ALA A 184 -56.91 36.17 2.58
C ALA A 184 -58.25 36.65 3.17
N LEU A 185 -58.50 37.96 3.12
CA LEU A 185 -59.76 38.54 3.52
C LEU A 185 -60.77 38.30 2.40
N GLU A 186 -61.87 37.61 2.71
CA GLU A 186 -62.99 37.53 1.79
C GLU A 186 -63.51 38.94 1.49
N SER A 187 -63.60 39.28 0.21
CA SER A 187 -64.04 40.60 -0.22
C SER A 187 -65.51 40.78 0.12
N LEU A 188 -65.80 41.54 1.19
CA LEU A 188 -67.16 41.88 1.65
C LEU A 188 -67.99 42.64 0.60
N LYS A 189 -67.35 43.17 -0.45
CA LYS A 189 -68.02 43.84 -1.57
C LYS A 189 -67.66 43.12 -2.88
N PRO A 190 -68.66 42.74 -3.68
CA PRO A 190 -68.40 42.21 -5.02
C PRO A 190 -67.66 43.28 -5.84
N VAL A 191 -66.49 42.94 -6.37
CA VAL A 191 -65.69 43.87 -7.21
C VAL A 191 -66.46 44.23 -8.49
N LYS A 192 -67.32 43.34 -8.98
CA LYS A 192 -68.25 43.53 -10.11
C LYS A 192 -69.53 42.70 -9.90
N PRO A 193 -70.70 43.08 -10.47
CA PRO A 193 -71.02 44.33 -11.17
C PRO A 193 -71.60 45.42 -10.24
N LYS A 194 -71.32 46.70 -10.55
CA LYS A 194 -71.80 47.88 -9.80
C LYS A 194 -73.28 48.15 -10.10
N LYS A 195 -74.18 47.56 -9.30
CA LYS A 195 -75.65 47.64 -9.49
C LYS A 195 -76.16 49.07 -9.69
N ALA A 196 -75.62 50.05 -8.97
CA ALA A 196 -75.99 51.46 -9.10
C ALA A 196 -75.69 52.04 -10.50
N MET A 197 -74.56 51.66 -11.10
CA MET A 197 -74.20 52.12 -12.44
C MET A 197 -75.10 51.51 -13.51
N ILE A 198 -75.49 50.24 -13.36
CA ILE A 198 -76.45 49.59 -14.25
C ILE A 198 -77.82 50.27 -14.16
N LEU A 199 -78.27 50.59 -12.95
CA LEU A 199 -79.54 51.27 -12.73
C LEU A 199 -79.56 52.68 -13.34
N ALA A 200 -78.48 53.45 -13.15
CA ALA A 200 -78.34 54.77 -13.73
C ALA A 200 -78.33 54.72 -15.27
N LEU A 201 -77.61 53.77 -15.86
CA LEU A 201 -77.57 53.59 -17.31
C LEU A 201 -78.95 53.21 -17.87
N GLY A 202 -79.68 52.32 -17.18
CA GLY A 202 -81.04 51.94 -17.54
C GLY A 202 -82.02 53.12 -17.49
N LEU A 203 -81.91 53.98 -16.48
CA LEU A 203 -82.76 55.17 -16.34
C LEU A 203 -82.47 56.19 -17.45
N VAL A 204 -81.19 56.44 -17.77
CA VAL A 204 -80.80 57.35 -18.86
C VAL A 204 -81.30 56.83 -20.20
N LEU A 205 -81.05 55.56 -20.52
CA LEU A 205 -81.50 54.94 -21.77
C LEU A 205 -83.04 54.92 -21.88
N GLY A 206 -83.73 54.58 -20.80
CA GLY A 206 -85.19 54.59 -20.74
C GLY A 206 -85.78 55.99 -20.89
N GLY A 207 -85.16 56.99 -20.27
CA GLY A 207 -85.53 58.40 -20.43
C GLY A 207 -85.35 58.89 -21.86
N MET A 208 -84.21 58.57 -22.50
CA MET A 208 -83.96 58.91 -23.90
C MET A 208 -85.02 58.29 -24.83
N LEU A 209 -85.34 57.01 -24.63
CA LEU A 209 -86.39 56.31 -25.40
C LEU A 209 -87.77 56.91 -25.16
N GLY A 210 -88.11 57.27 -23.92
CA GLY A 210 -89.39 57.90 -23.58
C GLY A 210 -89.58 59.27 -24.25
N VAL A 211 -88.54 60.12 -24.22
CA VAL A 211 -88.55 61.42 -24.92
C VAL A 211 -88.67 61.22 -26.43
N PHE A 212 -87.94 60.26 -27.00
CA PHE A 212 -88.03 59.95 -28.42
C PHE A 212 -89.47 59.55 -28.84
N ILE A 213 -90.11 58.64 -28.09
CA ILE A 213 -91.49 58.24 -28.35
C ILE A 213 -92.46 59.43 -28.20
N ALA A 214 -92.26 60.29 -27.19
CA ALA A 214 -93.09 61.48 -27.00
C ALA A 214 -92.96 62.48 -28.17
N LEU A 215 -91.75 62.67 -28.71
CA LEU A 215 -91.51 63.52 -29.88
C LEU A 215 -92.14 62.95 -31.15
N VAL A 216 -92.01 61.64 -31.40
CA VAL A 216 -92.66 60.97 -32.54
C VAL A 216 -94.19 61.10 -32.44
N ARG A 217 -94.76 60.87 -31.25
CA ARG A 217 -96.21 61.02 -31.02
C ARG A 217 -96.68 62.46 -31.21
N SER A 218 -95.90 63.44 -30.73
CA SER A 218 -96.18 64.87 -30.90
C SER A 218 -96.15 65.29 -32.38
N LEU A 219 -95.17 64.80 -33.15
CA LEU A 219 -95.08 65.07 -34.59
C LEU A 219 -96.26 64.45 -35.37
N MET A 220 -96.63 63.20 -35.07
CA MET A 220 -97.80 62.56 -35.68
C MET A 220 -99.12 63.26 -35.32
N ALA A 221 -99.24 63.78 -34.10
CA ALA A 221 -100.42 64.54 -33.67
C ALA A 221 -100.49 65.92 -34.35
N ARG A 222 -99.35 66.57 -34.62
CA ARG A 222 -99.31 67.86 -35.33
C ARG A 222 -99.56 67.75 -36.83
N SER A 223 -99.31 66.60 -37.46
CA SER A 223 -99.70 66.36 -38.86
C SER A 223 -101.20 66.07 -39.06
N ALA A 224 -102.00 66.06 -37.99
CA ALA A 224 -103.46 65.88 -38.07
C ALA A 224 -104.25 67.20 -37.94
N GLU A 225 -103.58 68.34 -37.76
CA GLU A 225 -104.22 69.67 -37.63
C GLU A 225 -103.71 70.71 -38.65
N GLN A 226 -103.12 70.28 -39.77
CA GLN A 226 -102.93 71.12 -40.95
C GLN A 226 -103.36 70.39 -42.22
#